data_AF-A0A2U7NHE4-F1
#
_entry.id   AF-A0A2U7NHE4-F1
#
_cell.length_a   1.000
_cell.length_b   1.000
_cell.length_c   1.000
_cell.angle_alpha   90.00
_cell.angle_beta   90.00
_cell.angle_gamma   90.00
#
_symmetry.space_group_name_H-M   'P 1'
#
loop_
_entity.id
_entity.type
_entity.pdbx_description
1 polymer ?
#
loop_
_entity_poly.entity_id
_entity_poly.type
_entity_poly.pdbx_seq_one_letter_code
_entity_poly.pdbx_strand_id
1 'polypeptide(L)'
;MVEAPDYGHETTSEAVSYWMWLEAAYGRFTKDWKPLAKAWESAEAYLIPTSDDQPTAGAYTDSHPAVFAPEQDLPSDYPAQLDPTVQTGQDPLAKELKETYQTPFIYGMHWIIDVDNWYGF
;
A
#
# COMPACT_ATOMS: atom_id res chain seq x y z
N MET A 1 -13.70 -18.19 0.58
CA MET A 1 -13.50 -17.62 1.91
C MET A 1 -13.91 -16.16 1.82
N VAL A 2 -14.58 -15.60 2.82
CA VAL A 2 -14.98 -14.17 2.84
C VAL A 2 -14.80 -13.67 4.27
N GLU A 3 -13.91 -12.72 4.47
CA GLU A 3 -13.65 -12.08 5.77
C GLU A 3 -13.25 -10.62 5.58
N ALA A 4 -11.95 -10.31 5.48
CA ALA A 4 -11.43 -9.02 5.04
C ALA A 4 -11.18 -9.02 3.51
N PRO A 5 -10.36 -9.93 2.96
CA PRO A 5 -10.48 -10.31 1.55
C PRO A 5 -11.82 -11.02 1.31
N ASP A 6 -12.38 -10.84 0.12
CA ASP A 6 -13.67 -11.43 -0.27
C ASP A 6 -13.51 -12.63 -1.24
N TYR A 7 -12.28 -12.90 -1.71
CA TYR A 7 -11.92 -14.15 -2.36
C TYR A 7 -10.64 -14.77 -1.77
N GLY A 8 -10.62 -16.10 -1.66
CA GLY A 8 -9.57 -16.81 -0.93
C GLY A 8 -8.20 -16.86 -1.63
N HIS A 9 -8.12 -16.49 -2.91
CA HIS A 9 -6.85 -16.35 -3.64
C HIS A 9 -6.50 -14.88 -3.90
N GLU A 10 -7.22 -13.93 -3.30
CA GLU A 10 -6.57 -12.67 -2.97
C GLU A 10 -5.47 -12.92 -1.96
N THR A 11 -4.55 -11.97 -1.86
CA THR A 11 -3.65 -11.91 -0.71
C THR A 11 -3.55 -10.48 -0.21
N THR A 12 -2.93 -10.31 0.95
CA THR A 12 -2.85 -9.02 1.64
C THR A 12 -1.41 -8.68 2.00
N SER A 13 -1.14 -7.39 2.21
CA SER A 13 0.13 -6.96 2.81
C SER A 13 0.36 -7.58 4.19
N GLU A 14 -0.72 -7.89 4.92
CA GLU A 14 -0.68 -8.68 6.14
C GLU A 14 -0.09 -10.08 5.88
N ALA A 15 -0.61 -10.84 4.91
CA ALA A 15 -0.11 -12.17 4.59
C ALA A 15 1.37 -12.17 4.22
N VAL A 16 1.82 -11.16 3.46
CA VAL A 16 3.24 -11.00 3.08
C VAL A 16 4.11 -10.65 4.30
N SER A 17 3.61 -9.81 5.23
CA SER A 17 4.33 -9.55 6.48
C SER A 17 4.48 -10.80 7.36
N TYR A 18 3.45 -11.66 7.40
CA TYR A 18 3.52 -12.97 8.07
C TYR A 18 4.47 -13.93 7.37
N TRP A 19 4.53 -13.92 6.03
CA TRP A 19 5.51 -14.70 5.28
C TRP A 19 6.94 -14.27 5.62
N MET A 20 7.23 -12.97 5.61
CA MET A 20 8.54 -12.46 6.06
C MET A 20 8.84 -12.89 7.50
N TRP A 21 7.86 -12.83 8.40
CA TRP A 21 8.07 -13.25 9.78
C TRP A 21 8.36 -14.75 9.91
N LEU A 22 7.65 -15.59 9.16
CA LEU A 22 7.89 -17.02 9.07
C LEU A 22 9.33 -17.32 8.60
N GLU A 23 9.78 -16.65 7.54
CA GLU A 23 11.12 -16.89 6.99
C GLU A 23 12.23 -16.30 7.87
N ALA A 24 11.95 -15.24 8.63
CA ALA A 24 12.85 -14.75 9.66
C ALA A 24 13.00 -15.78 10.81
N ALA A 25 11.91 -16.44 11.21
CA ALA A 25 11.96 -17.53 12.17
C ALA A 25 12.75 -18.73 11.62
N TYR A 26 12.51 -19.10 10.36
CA TYR A 26 13.28 -20.15 9.67
C TYR A 26 14.78 -19.83 9.69
N GLY A 27 15.18 -18.64 9.22
CA GLY A 27 16.58 -18.21 9.20
C GLY A 27 17.23 -18.17 10.58
N ARG A 28 16.47 -17.82 11.63
CA ARG A 28 16.96 -17.89 13.02
C ARG A 28 17.41 -19.32 13.40
N PHE A 29 16.63 -20.33 13.05
CA PHE A 29 16.88 -21.73 13.43
C PHE A 29 17.84 -22.45 12.49
N THR A 30 17.78 -22.18 11.19
CA THR A 30 18.55 -22.92 10.16
C THR A 30 19.82 -22.19 9.72
N LYS A 31 19.90 -20.87 9.98
CA LYS A 31 20.91 -19.94 9.44
C LYS A 31 20.84 -19.75 7.92
N ASP A 32 19.78 -20.26 7.28
CA ASP A 32 19.50 -19.98 5.88
C ASP A 32 18.51 -18.81 5.75
N TRP A 33 19.00 -17.69 5.24
CA TRP A 33 18.26 -16.44 5.08
C TRP A 33 17.74 -16.20 3.66
N LYS A 34 18.02 -17.12 2.72
CA LYS A 34 17.56 -16.99 1.34
C LYS A 34 16.04 -16.92 1.23
N PRO A 35 15.24 -17.69 2.00
CA PRO A 35 13.78 -17.58 1.94
C PRO A 35 13.25 -16.21 2.38
N LEU A 36 13.87 -15.59 3.39
CA LEU A 36 13.49 -14.24 3.83
C LEU A 36 13.74 -13.20 2.73
N ALA A 37 14.91 -13.28 2.08
CA ALA A 37 15.19 -12.44 0.91
C ALA A 37 14.13 -12.66 -0.19
N LYS A 38 13.70 -13.90 -0.41
CA LYS A 38 12.68 -14.21 -1.41
C LYS A 38 11.31 -13.63 -1.08
N ALA A 39 10.90 -13.67 0.19
CA ALA A 39 9.67 -13.04 0.65
C ALA A 39 9.71 -11.52 0.43
N TRP A 40 10.86 -10.90 0.70
CA TRP A 40 11.06 -9.47 0.47
C TRP A 40 11.01 -9.10 -1.02
N GLU A 41 11.74 -9.83 -1.87
CA GLU A 41 11.69 -9.67 -3.34
C GLU A 41 10.26 -9.76 -3.87
N SER A 42 9.45 -10.67 -3.33
CA SER A 42 8.05 -10.82 -3.74
C SER A 42 7.19 -9.62 -3.31
N ALA A 43 7.43 -9.04 -2.13
CA ALA A 43 6.73 -7.83 -1.69
C ALA A 43 7.04 -6.65 -2.62
N GLU A 44 8.32 -6.45 -2.95
CA GLU A 44 8.76 -5.40 -3.87
C GLU A 44 8.21 -5.58 -5.28
N ALA A 45 8.10 -6.82 -5.76
CA ALA A 45 7.64 -7.10 -7.12
C ALA A 45 6.12 -6.95 -7.31
N TYR A 46 5.33 -7.24 -6.28
CA TYR A 46 3.88 -7.41 -6.44
C TYR A 46 3.02 -6.52 -5.54
N LEU A 47 3.49 -6.15 -4.34
CA LEU A 47 2.68 -5.38 -3.39
C LEU A 47 3.13 -3.93 -3.23
N ILE A 48 4.40 -3.62 -3.47
CA ILE A 48 4.90 -2.23 -3.46
C ILE A 48 4.74 -1.66 -4.87
N PRO A 49 3.85 -0.66 -5.09
CA PRO A 49 3.61 -0.12 -6.42
C PRO A 49 4.86 0.46 -7.06
N THR A 50 5.12 0.13 -8.32
CA THR A 50 6.24 0.65 -9.12
C THR A 50 5.95 2.04 -9.66
N SER A 51 6.89 2.65 -10.39
CA SER A 51 6.63 3.92 -11.08
C SER A 51 5.47 3.86 -12.07
N ASP A 52 5.21 2.68 -12.65
CA ASP A 52 4.13 2.50 -13.63
C ASP A 52 2.76 2.41 -12.96
N ASP A 53 2.73 1.98 -11.70
CA ASP A 53 1.52 1.86 -10.87
C ASP A 53 1.17 3.18 -10.16
N GLN A 54 2.16 4.06 -9.94
CA GLN A 54 1.99 5.40 -9.34
C GLN A 54 2.63 6.53 -10.19
N PRO A 55 2.30 6.66 -11.48
CA PRO A 55 3.05 7.48 -12.45
C PRO A 55 2.95 8.99 -12.20
N THR A 56 1.92 9.44 -11.49
CA THR A 56 1.67 10.86 -11.22
C THR A 56 2.10 11.30 -9.82
N ALA A 57 2.81 10.47 -9.05
CA ALA A 57 3.26 10.80 -7.69
C ALA A 57 4.08 12.10 -7.63
N GLY A 58 4.78 12.46 -8.71
CA GLY A 58 5.54 13.70 -8.82
C GLY A 58 4.72 14.99 -8.79
N ALA A 59 3.39 14.92 -9.01
CA ALA A 59 2.50 16.08 -9.00
C ALA A 59 2.03 16.49 -7.59
N TYR A 60 2.36 15.69 -6.56
CA TYR A 60 1.96 15.95 -5.18
C TYR A 60 2.55 17.26 -4.62
N THR A 61 1.76 17.96 -3.79
CA THR A 61 2.20 19.12 -3.01
C THR A 61 1.91 18.91 -1.52
N ASP A 62 2.86 19.28 -0.68
CA ASP A 62 2.77 19.16 0.77
C ASP A 62 1.77 20.17 1.38
N SER A 63 1.60 21.32 0.74
CA SER A 63 0.71 22.40 1.20
C SER A 63 -0.77 22.18 0.90
N HIS A 64 -1.11 21.24 0.01
CA HIS A 64 -2.50 20.87 -0.28
C HIS A 64 -2.60 19.36 -0.57
N PRO A 65 -2.48 18.52 0.47
CA PRO A 65 -2.27 17.09 0.31
C PRO A 65 -3.49 16.32 -0.21
N ALA A 66 -4.70 16.84 0.01
CA ALA A 66 -5.95 16.23 -0.42
C ALA A 66 -7.08 17.27 -0.47
N VAL A 67 -8.24 16.90 -1.02
CA VAL A 67 -9.51 17.63 -0.84
C VAL A 67 -10.39 16.82 0.09
N PHE A 68 -10.98 17.45 1.10
CA PHE A 68 -11.80 16.75 2.09
C PHE A 68 -13.06 16.17 1.45
N ALA A 69 -13.44 14.97 1.89
CA ALA A 69 -14.74 14.37 1.69
C ALA A 69 -15.16 13.73 3.02
N PRO A 70 -16.39 13.96 3.52
CA PRO A 70 -16.83 13.32 4.75
C PRO A 70 -17.06 11.83 4.56
N GLU A 71 -16.64 11.03 5.55
CA GLU A 71 -17.16 9.67 5.72
C GLU A 71 -18.67 9.72 5.96
N GLN A 72 -19.38 8.67 5.53
CA GLN A 72 -20.83 8.54 5.75
C GLN A 72 -21.14 7.33 6.62
N ASP A 73 -22.26 7.41 7.34
CA ASP A 73 -22.70 6.33 8.23
C ASP A 73 -23.12 5.07 7.47
N LEU A 74 -23.65 5.23 6.25
CA LEU A 74 -24.15 4.12 5.42
C LEU A 74 -23.55 4.13 4.01
N PRO A 75 -23.36 2.95 3.38
CA PRO A 75 -22.92 2.87 1.98
C PRO A 75 -23.87 3.54 0.99
N SER A 76 -25.17 3.62 1.29
CA SER A 76 -26.19 4.27 0.44
C SER A 76 -25.99 5.78 0.29
N ASP A 77 -25.20 6.38 1.16
CA ASP A 77 -24.98 7.82 1.22
C ASP A 77 -23.75 8.24 0.37
N TYR A 78 -23.04 7.26 -0.21
CA TYR A 78 -21.99 7.49 -1.19
C TYR A 78 -22.57 7.62 -2.62
N PRO A 79 -21.94 8.42 -3.52
CA PRO A 79 -20.65 9.07 -3.36
C PRO A 79 -20.71 10.35 -2.50
N ALA A 80 -19.78 10.46 -1.54
CA ALA A 80 -19.58 11.66 -0.75
C ALA A 80 -19.07 12.81 -1.64
N GLN A 81 -19.61 14.02 -1.43
CA GLN A 81 -19.18 15.20 -2.17
C GLN A 81 -17.86 15.74 -1.64
N LEU A 82 -16.97 16.16 -2.55
CA LEU A 82 -15.73 16.86 -2.19
C LEU A 82 -16.06 18.28 -1.71
N ASP A 83 -15.48 18.68 -0.58
CA ASP A 83 -15.61 20.03 -0.03
C ASP A 83 -14.25 20.74 -0.01
N PRO A 84 -13.96 21.62 -0.98
CA PRO A 84 -12.72 22.37 -1.03
C PRO A 84 -12.67 23.53 -0.01
N THR A 85 -13.77 23.81 0.70
CA THR A 85 -13.83 24.89 1.69
C THR A 85 -13.30 24.46 3.06
N VAL A 86 -13.21 23.15 3.31
CA VAL A 86 -12.59 22.60 4.51
C VAL A 86 -11.07 22.75 4.43
N GLN A 87 -10.49 23.44 5.40
CA GLN A 87 -9.05 23.66 5.46
C GLN A 87 -8.31 22.36 5.76
N THR A 88 -7.42 21.97 4.85
CA THR A 88 -6.52 20.83 5.02
C THR A 88 -5.22 21.25 5.69
N GLY A 89 -4.56 20.32 6.38
CA GLY A 89 -3.23 20.54 6.94
C GLY A 89 -2.13 20.58 5.88
N GLN A 90 -0.90 20.85 6.32
CA GLN A 90 0.32 20.61 5.54
C GLN A 90 0.88 19.24 5.91
N ASP A 91 1.32 18.47 4.91
CA ASP A 91 2.05 17.22 5.12
C ASP A 91 3.52 17.49 5.47
N PRO A 92 3.97 17.16 6.69
CA PRO A 92 5.35 17.42 7.11
C PRO A 92 6.37 16.39 6.58
N LEU A 93 5.95 15.28 5.98
CA LEU A 93 6.83 14.15 5.65
C LEU A 93 7.22 14.10 4.17
N ALA A 94 6.32 14.45 3.25
CA ALA A 94 6.57 14.24 1.81
C ALA A 94 7.87 14.87 1.31
N LYS A 95 8.20 16.08 1.78
CA LYS A 95 9.44 16.75 1.40
C LYS A 95 10.67 15.99 1.92
N GLU A 96 10.68 15.63 3.20
CA GLU A 96 11.78 14.90 3.84
C GLU A 96 12.00 13.54 3.17
N LEU A 97 10.92 12.79 2.92
CA LEU A 97 10.99 11.48 2.26
C LEU A 97 11.52 11.60 0.83
N LYS A 98 11.00 12.56 0.05
CA LYS A 98 11.45 12.79 -1.33
C LYS A 98 12.92 13.19 -1.39
N GLU A 99 13.39 14.04 -0.46
CA GLU A 99 14.80 14.44 -0.38
C GLU A 99 15.71 13.28 0.04
N THR A 100 15.25 12.46 1.00
CA THR A 100 16.00 11.31 1.53
C THR A 100 16.17 10.20 0.49
N TYR A 101 15.09 9.83 -0.19
CA TYR A 101 15.06 8.69 -1.11
C TYR A 101 15.21 9.08 -2.58
N GLN A 102 15.26 10.39 -2.87
CA GLN A 102 15.45 10.94 -4.22
C GLN A 102 14.38 10.49 -5.24
N THR A 103 13.18 10.19 -4.75
CA THR A 103 12.05 9.71 -5.55
C THR A 103 10.74 10.26 -5.00
N PRO A 104 9.74 10.57 -5.84
CA PRO A 104 8.40 10.90 -5.37
C PRO A 104 7.56 9.66 -5.04
N PHE A 105 8.02 8.46 -5.39
CA PHE A 105 7.26 7.23 -5.24
C PHE A 105 7.24 6.74 -3.80
N ILE A 106 6.10 6.23 -3.36
CA ILE A 106 5.93 5.66 -2.02
C ILE A 106 6.39 4.21 -2.01
N TYR A 107 7.35 3.91 -1.13
CA TYR A 107 7.80 2.54 -0.85
C TYR A 107 7.00 1.96 0.32
N GLY A 108 5.79 1.49 0.02
CA GLY A 108 4.88 0.88 1.00
C GLY A 108 3.94 -0.10 0.30
N MET A 109 3.63 -1.23 0.95
CA MET A 109 2.75 -2.24 0.38
C MET A 109 1.31 -1.72 0.27
N HIS A 110 0.68 -1.87 -0.89
CA HIS A 110 -0.78 -1.81 -0.99
C HIS A 110 -1.40 -2.99 -0.23
N TRP A 111 -2.63 -2.81 0.27
CA TRP A 111 -3.17 -3.73 1.27
C TRP A 111 -3.70 -5.04 0.70
N ILE A 112 -4.15 -5.07 -0.57
CA ILE A 112 -4.78 -6.23 -1.20
C ILE A 112 -4.30 -6.41 -2.64
N ILE A 113 -4.25 -7.66 -3.11
CA ILE A 113 -4.01 -7.98 -4.53
C ILE A 113 -4.84 -9.19 -4.93
N ASP A 114 -5.39 -9.15 -6.13
CA ASP A 114 -6.01 -10.31 -6.79
C ASP A 114 -4.91 -11.11 -7.51
N VAL A 115 -4.42 -12.18 -6.87
CA VAL A 115 -3.23 -12.92 -7.32
C VAL A 115 -3.47 -13.64 -8.65
N ASP A 116 -4.68 -14.15 -8.84
CA ASP A 116 -5.04 -15.01 -9.96
C ASP A 116 -5.86 -14.27 -11.04
N ASN A 117 -5.94 -12.93 -10.94
CA ASN A 117 -6.84 -12.09 -11.73
C ASN A 117 -8.27 -12.66 -11.81
N TRP A 118 -8.80 -13.05 -10.65
CA TRP A 118 -10.14 -13.61 -10.49
C TRP A 118 -11.23 -12.62 -10.90
N TYR A 119 -11.05 -11.33 -10.59
CA TYR A 119 -11.98 -10.27 -10.97
C TYR A 119 -11.88 -9.84 -12.44
N GLY A 120 -10.76 -10.09 -13.11
CA GLY A 120 -10.57 -9.77 -14.52
C GLY A 120 -10.24 -8.31 -14.82
N PHE A 121 -9.65 -7.59 -13.86
CA PHE A 121 -9.15 -6.22 -14.07
C PHE A 121 -7.82 -6.20 -14.85
#